data_AF-A0A550C8I7-F1
#
_entry.id   AF-A0A550C8I7-F1
#
_cell.length_a   1.000
_cell.length_b   1.000
_cell.length_c   1.000
_cell.angle_alpha   90.00
_cell.angle_beta   90.00
_cell.angle_gamma   90.00
#
_symmetry.space_group_name_H-M   'P 1'
#
loop_
_entity.id
_entity.type
_entity.pdbx_description
1 polymer ?
#
loop_
_entity_poly.entity_id
_entity_poly.type
_entity_poly.pdbx_seq_one_letter_code
_entity_poly.pdbx_strand_id
1 'polypeptide(L)'
;MAASTVMLATPSGEREKLPIYPQPATSLELIDEPLPLEKEIGVARRAATQTVRDIQAQAQGVVSKWIGVEKAVEHRVKALAAPNESMTPALLFVGIATLTGSILTRNRMLLTRLVIPPAFLIGSMNYFLPQTSANISAYCASIEEAHFPTLAEKHAIANAHTAMTWYRLKDATQSGREKMGDGVLAAVEATQSLTGLKLKEALGWSKARAAEVKEQARVIAEDAEAKVRETTTAAETKVEEKTEEVKSDRLV
;
A
#
# COMPACT_ATOMS: atom_id res chain seq x y z
N MET A 1 -30.63 -66.99 13.59
CA MET A 1 -31.11 -67.92 14.64
C MET A 1 -31.07 -67.18 15.96
N ALA A 2 -32.16 -66.50 16.34
CA ALA A 2 -32.25 -65.79 17.61
C ALA A 2 -33.19 -66.59 18.51
N ALA A 3 -32.69 -66.98 19.68
CA ALA A 3 -33.39 -67.79 20.66
C ALA A 3 -34.50 -66.98 21.33
N SER A 4 -35.74 -67.43 21.18
CA SER A 4 -36.87 -66.97 22.01
C SER A 4 -36.74 -67.58 23.40
N THR A 5 -36.42 -66.76 24.40
CA THR A 5 -36.43 -67.16 25.80
C THR A 5 -37.86 -67.01 26.33
N VAL A 6 -38.63 -68.10 26.28
CA VAL A 6 -39.91 -68.21 26.99
C VAL A 6 -39.59 -68.40 28.48
N MET A 7 -39.89 -67.40 29.29
CA MET A 7 -39.72 -67.47 30.74
C MET A 7 -40.86 -68.32 31.32
N LEU A 8 -40.54 -69.57 31.66
CA LEU A 8 -41.45 -70.51 32.33
C LEU A 8 -41.64 -70.02 33.78
N ALA A 9 -42.85 -69.58 34.12
CA ALA A 9 -43.24 -69.34 35.50
C ALA A 9 -43.43 -70.69 36.22
N THR A 10 -42.64 -70.93 37.26
CA THR A 10 -42.78 -72.06 38.20
C THR A 10 -44.06 -71.93 39.04
N PRO A 11 -44.82 -73.02 39.27
CA PRO A 11 -46.04 -72.97 40.07
C PRO A 11 -45.73 -73.08 41.57
N SER A 12 -45.51 -71.94 42.23
CA SER A 12 -45.59 -71.85 43.70
C SER A 12 -47.03 -71.56 44.09
N GLY A 13 -47.66 -72.52 44.76
CA GLY A 13 -49.07 -72.47 45.13
C GLY A 13 -49.41 -71.39 46.15
N GLU A 14 -49.96 -70.28 45.67
CA GLU A 14 -50.94 -69.46 46.37
C GLU A 14 -52.02 -69.04 45.36
N ARG A 15 -53.29 -69.15 45.74
CA ARG A 15 -54.42 -68.85 44.85
C ARG A 15 -54.43 -67.36 44.51
N GLU A 16 -54.05 -67.02 43.29
CA GLU A 16 -54.07 -65.67 42.75
C GLU A 16 -55.52 -65.14 42.74
N LYS A 17 -55.80 -64.15 43.60
CA LYS A 17 -57.12 -63.52 43.72
C LYS A 17 -57.33 -62.58 42.54
N LEU A 18 -58.40 -62.81 41.78
CA LEU A 18 -58.82 -61.93 40.70
C LEU A 18 -59.05 -60.50 41.24
N PRO A 19 -58.51 -59.46 40.58
CA PRO A 19 -58.66 -58.08 41.02
C PRO A 19 -60.13 -57.63 40.93
N ILE A 20 -60.62 -56.99 42.00
CA ILE A 20 -62.03 -56.57 42.18
C ILE A 20 -62.33 -55.23 41.46
N TYR A 21 -61.30 -54.52 41.01
CA TYR A 21 -61.45 -53.27 40.28
C TYR A 21 -61.17 -53.47 38.78
N PRO A 22 -61.94 -52.82 37.90
CA PRO A 22 -61.60 -52.78 36.48
C PRO A 22 -60.24 -52.11 36.34
N GLN A 23 -59.26 -52.82 35.78
CA GLN A 23 -57.98 -52.20 35.47
C GLN A 23 -58.19 -51.14 34.38
N PRO A 24 -57.55 -49.96 34.48
CA PRO A 24 -57.62 -48.98 33.41
C PRO A 24 -57.13 -49.65 32.13
N ALA A 25 -57.86 -49.49 31.02
CA ALA A 25 -57.52 -50.10 29.76
C ALA A 25 -56.05 -49.77 29.43
N THR A 26 -55.19 -50.80 29.44
CA THR A 26 -53.77 -50.66 29.11
C THR A 26 -53.69 -50.02 27.73
N SER A 27 -53.33 -48.74 27.70
CA SER A 27 -53.10 -48.01 26.47
C SER A 27 -51.88 -48.64 25.80
N LEU A 28 -52.12 -49.48 24.80
CA LEU A 28 -51.08 -50.03 23.94
C LEU A 28 -50.42 -48.86 23.21
N GLU A 29 -49.27 -48.42 23.70
CA GLU A 29 -48.40 -47.49 22.98
C GLU A 29 -47.77 -48.29 21.84
N LEU A 30 -48.23 -48.02 20.61
CA LEU A 30 -47.68 -48.63 19.41
C LEU A 30 -46.27 -48.08 19.21
N ILE A 31 -45.28 -48.83 19.68
CA ILE A 31 -43.88 -48.54 19.38
C ILE A 31 -43.66 -49.03 17.95
N ASP A 32 -43.74 -48.10 17.00
CA ASP A 32 -43.34 -48.34 15.61
C ASP A 32 -41.84 -48.67 15.60
N GLU A 33 -41.51 -49.96 15.65
CA GLU A 33 -40.14 -50.41 15.47
C GLU A 33 -39.75 -50.26 14.00
N PRO A 34 -38.71 -49.47 13.71
CA PRO A 34 -38.29 -49.27 12.33
C PRO A 34 -37.80 -50.60 11.75
N LEU A 35 -38.33 -50.92 10.57
CA LEU A 35 -37.96 -52.11 9.81
C LEU A 35 -36.44 -52.12 9.55
N PRO A 36 -35.81 -53.30 9.45
CA PRO A 36 -34.36 -53.40 9.21
C PRO A 36 -33.92 -52.64 7.94
N LEU A 37 -34.74 -52.63 6.90
CA LEU A 37 -34.48 -51.90 5.66
C LEU A 37 -34.52 -50.38 5.84
N GLU A 38 -35.41 -49.88 6.70
CA GLU A 38 -35.53 -48.45 6.98
C GLU A 38 -34.28 -47.91 7.69
N LYS A 39 -33.68 -48.73 8.58
CA LYS A 39 -32.40 -48.40 9.22
C LYS A 39 -31.28 -48.26 8.19
N GLU A 40 -31.18 -49.20 7.25
CA GLU A 40 -30.17 -49.19 6.19
C GLU A 40 -30.32 -48.00 5.24
N ILE A 41 -31.56 -47.71 4.79
CA ILE A 41 -31.86 -46.52 3.97
C ILE A 41 -31.54 -45.24 4.74
N GLY A 42 -31.84 -45.22 6.04
CA GLY A 42 -31.50 -44.11 6.94
C GLY A 42 -29.98 -43.88 7.04
N VAL A 43 -29.17 -44.93 7.13
CA VAL A 43 -27.70 -44.83 7.13
C VAL A 43 -27.21 -44.29 5.78
N ALA A 44 -27.68 -44.86 4.67
CA ALA A 44 -27.30 -44.43 3.32
C ALA A 44 -27.62 -42.96 3.06
N ARG A 45 -28.84 -42.52 3.42
CA ARG A 45 -29.26 -41.12 3.29
C ARG A 45 -28.42 -40.18 4.13
N ARG A 46 -28.11 -40.54 5.38
CA ARG A 46 -27.26 -39.73 6.27
C ARG A 46 -25.86 -39.61 5.71
N ALA A 47 -25.25 -40.71 5.25
CA ALA A 47 -23.94 -40.70 4.63
C ALA A 47 -23.89 -39.80 3.38
N ALA A 48 -24.88 -39.93 2.49
CA ALA A 48 -24.98 -39.07 1.30
C ALA A 48 -25.20 -37.59 1.65
N THR A 49 -25.99 -37.30 2.69
CA THR A 49 -26.21 -35.91 3.13
C THR A 49 -24.96 -35.34 3.82
N GLN A 50 -24.22 -36.16 4.56
CA GLN A 50 -22.96 -35.75 5.21
C GLN A 50 -21.89 -35.42 4.17
N THR A 51 -21.69 -36.26 3.15
CA THR A 51 -20.70 -35.99 2.10
C THR A 51 -20.99 -34.70 1.34
N VAL A 52 -22.26 -34.43 1.01
CA VAL A 52 -22.66 -33.18 0.36
C VAL A 52 -22.39 -31.98 1.27
N ARG A 53 -22.70 -32.09 2.57
CA ARG A 53 -22.41 -31.03 3.55
C ARG A 53 -20.93 -30.80 3.75
N ASP A 54 -20.11 -31.85 3.77
CA ASP A 54 -18.67 -31.75 3.93
C ASP A 54 -18.01 -31.06 2.74
N ILE A 55 -18.45 -31.38 1.52
CA ILE A 55 -18.00 -30.71 0.29
C ILE A 55 -18.36 -29.22 0.35
N GLN A 56 -19.61 -28.91 0.73
CA GLN A 56 -20.05 -27.51 0.88
C GLN A 56 -19.23 -26.78 1.94
N ALA A 57 -18.94 -27.43 3.08
CA ALA A 57 -18.15 -26.87 4.16
C ALA A 57 -16.70 -26.58 3.73
N GLN A 58 -16.09 -27.47 2.93
CA GLN A 58 -14.74 -27.23 2.38
C GLN A 58 -14.72 -26.05 1.40
N ALA A 59 -15.70 -26.00 0.48
CA ALA A 59 -15.82 -24.89 -0.46
C ALA A 59 -16.04 -23.55 0.27
N GLN A 60 -16.96 -23.53 1.25
CA GLN A 60 -17.21 -22.36 2.07
C GLN A 60 -15.99 -21.99 2.93
N GLY A 61 -15.23 -22.97 3.40
CA GLY A 61 -13.98 -22.75 4.13
C GLY A 61 -12.89 -22.07 3.27
N VAL A 62 -12.75 -22.49 2.01
CA VAL A 62 -11.82 -21.85 1.05
C VAL A 62 -12.27 -20.42 0.75
N VAL A 63 -13.55 -20.22 0.45
CA VAL A 63 -14.11 -18.89 0.19
C VAL A 63 -13.94 -17.98 1.41
N SER A 64 -14.18 -18.50 2.61
CA SER A 64 -14.02 -17.72 3.85
C SER A 64 -12.56 -17.30 4.09
N LYS A 65 -11.59 -18.16 3.78
CA LYS A 65 -10.16 -17.80 3.82
C LYS A 65 -9.84 -16.69 2.83
N TRP A 66 -10.34 -16.80 1.59
CA TRP A 66 -10.16 -15.76 0.58
C TRP A 66 -10.77 -14.42 0.98
N ILE A 67 -12.00 -14.43 1.50
CA ILE A 67 -12.65 -13.22 2.03
C ILE A 67 -11.86 -12.65 3.22
N GLY A 68 -11.29 -13.51 4.07
CA GLY A 68 -10.42 -13.10 5.16
C GLY A 68 -9.16 -12.38 4.66
N VAL A 69 -8.52 -12.91 3.61
CA VAL A 69 -7.38 -12.28 2.95
C VAL A 69 -7.78 -10.95 2.31
N GLU A 70 -8.91 -10.91 1.60
CA GLU A 70 -9.43 -9.68 0.98
C GLU A 70 -9.68 -8.59 2.03
N LYS A 71 -10.39 -8.91 3.11
CA LYS A 71 -10.64 -7.96 4.21
C LYS A 71 -9.36 -7.51 4.89
N ALA A 72 -8.40 -8.42 5.06
CA ALA A 72 -7.09 -8.06 5.62
C ALA A 72 -6.37 -7.09 4.69
N VAL A 73 -6.35 -7.35 3.38
CA VAL A 73 -5.74 -6.46 2.39
C VAL A 73 -6.48 -5.12 2.34
N GLU A 74 -7.80 -5.11 2.29
CA GLU A 74 -8.63 -3.90 2.27
C GLU A 74 -8.35 -3.04 3.51
N HIS A 75 -8.37 -3.65 4.70
CA HIS A 75 -8.05 -2.96 5.95
C HIS A 75 -6.63 -2.37 5.91
N ARG A 76 -5.66 -3.11 5.37
CA ARG A 76 -4.27 -2.64 5.26
C ARG A 76 -4.12 -1.51 4.26
N VAL A 77 -4.75 -1.61 3.09
CA VAL A 77 -4.75 -0.54 2.08
C VAL A 77 -5.39 0.71 2.65
N LYS A 78 -6.54 0.59 3.34
CA LYS A 78 -7.19 1.72 4.02
C LYS A 78 -6.33 2.32 5.14
N ALA A 79 -5.56 1.50 5.85
CA ALA A 79 -4.66 1.98 6.90
C ALA A 79 -3.44 2.73 6.34
N LEU A 80 -2.98 2.38 5.14
CA LEU A 80 -1.82 3.00 4.49
C LEU A 80 -2.21 4.24 3.67
N ALA A 81 -3.39 4.24 3.07
CA ALA A 81 -3.92 5.36 2.30
C ALA A 81 -4.23 6.55 3.22
N ALA A 82 -3.64 7.71 2.92
CA ALA A 82 -3.92 8.93 3.68
C ALA A 82 -5.32 9.48 3.30
N PRO A 83 -6.21 9.75 4.27
CA PRO A 83 -7.57 10.24 3.99
C PRO A 83 -7.60 11.69 3.48
N ASN A 84 -6.50 12.44 3.66
CA ASN A 84 -6.39 13.84 3.29
C ASN A 84 -5.90 14.07 1.85
N GLU A 85 -5.58 13.00 1.11
CA GLU A 85 -5.09 13.06 -0.26
C GLU A 85 -6.18 12.61 -1.27
N SER A 86 -6.27 13.27 -2.42
CA SER A 86 -7.25 12.96 -3.47
C SER A 86 -6.85 11.72 -4.26
N MET A 87 -7.23 10.53 -3.77
CA MET A 87 -6.84 9.24 -4.35
C MET A 87 -7.25 9.05 -5.82
N THR A 88 -8.43 9.52 -6.21
CA THR A 88 -9.00 9.25 -7.54
C THR A 88 -8.23 9.92 -8.69
N PRO A 89 -7.90 11.23 -8.67
CA PRO A 89 -7.06 11.82 -9.71
C PRO A 89 -5.58 11.43 -9.55
N ALA A 90 -5.07 11.31 -8.33
CA ALA A 90 -3.65 11.03 -8.10
C ALA A 90 -3.23 9.66 -8.65
N LEU A 91 -4.04 8.62 -8.44
CA LEU A 91 -3.75 7.28 -8.94
C LEU A 91 -3.82 7.21 -10.47
N LEU A 92 -4.72 7.99 -11.09
CA LEU A 92 -4.75 8.14 -12.55
C LEU A 92 -3.47 8.79 -13.07
N PHE A 93 -2.98 9.86 -12.44
CA PHE A 93 -1.73 10.51 -12.86
C PHE A 93 -0.50 9.62 -12.68
N VAL A 94 -0.43 8.85 -11.60
CA VAL A 94 0.61 7.82 -11.40
C VAL A 94 0.53 6.74 -12.49
N GLY A 95 -0.69 6.29 -12.83
CA GLY A 95 -0.92 5.35 -13.91
C GLY A 95 -0.46 5.87 -15.27
N ILE A 96 -0.82 7.12 -15.61
CA ILE A 96 -0.40 7.79 -16.84
C ILE A 96 1.13 7.94 -16.87
N ALA A 97 1.75 8.39 -15.78
CA ALA A 97 3.21 8.55 -15.71
C ALA A 97 3.94 7.22 -15.93
N THR A 98 3.46 6.14 -15.32
CA THR A 98 4.00 4.78 -15.49
C THR A 98 3.85 4.28 -16.92
N LEU A 99 2.66 4.45 -17.52
CA LEU A 99 2.38 4.10 -18.91
C LEU A 99 3.25 4.90 -19.87
N THR A 100 3.44 6.20 -19.62
CA THR A 100 4.36 7.04 -20.38
C THR A 100 5.80 6.53 -20.29
N GLY A 101 6.26 6.10 -19.12
CA GLY A 101 7.58 5.46 -18.96
C GLY A 101 7.72 4.16 -19.79
N SER A 102 6.64 3.36 -19.87
CA SER A 102 6.58 2.15 -20.70
C SER A 102 6.61 2.45 -22.19
N ILE A 103 5.84 3.45 -22.64
CA ILE A 103 5.83 3.90 -24.04
C ILE A 103 7.21 4.44 -24.42
N LEU A 104 7.83 5.23 -23.54
CA LEU A 104 9.14 5.84 -23.78
C LEU A 104 10.26 4.79 -23.95
N THR A 105 10.14 3.64 -23.27
CA THR A 105 11.12 2.56 -23.34
C THR A 105 10.76 1.44 -24.31
N ARG A 106 9.65 1.57 -25.03
CA ARG A 106 9.14 0.55 -25.96
C ARG A 106 10.19 0.07 -26.97
N ASN A 107 11.05 0.96 -27.47
CA ASN A 107 12.08 0.66 -28.47
C ASN A 107 13.52 0.73 -27.92
N ARG A 108 13.70 0.60 -26.60
CA ARG A 108 15.01 0.63 -25.94
C ARG A 108 15.36 -0.76 -25.41
N MET A 109 16.60 -0.90 -24.92
CA MET A 109 17.15 -2.16 -24.41
C MET A 109 16.21 -2.80 -23.35
N LEU A 110 16.16 -4.13 -23.29
CA LEU A 110 15.30 -4.88 -22.37
C LEU A 110 15.42 -4.41 -20.91
N LEU A 111 16.63 -4.05 -20.47
CA LEU A 111 16.86 -3.54 -19.13
C LEU A 111 16.11 -2.23 -18.86
N THR A 112 16.19 -1.27 -19.78
CA THR A 112 15.46 0.01 -19.64
C THR A 112 13.95 -0.19 -19.68
N ARG A 113 13.46 -1.14 -20.48
CA ARG A 113 12.04 -1.50 -20.54
C ARG A 113 11.52 -2.09 -19.24
N LEU A 114 12.37 -2.79 -18.49
CA LEU A 114 12.01 -3.34 -17.18
C LEU A 114 12.11 -2.29 -16.07
N VAL A 115 13.12 -1.42 -16.12
CA VAL A 115 13.48 -0.52 -15.00
C VAL A 115 12.77 0.82 -15.07
N ILE A 116 12.56 1.39 -16.25
CA ILE A 116 11.99 2.75 -16.37
C ILE A 116 10.52 2.82 -15.94
N PRO A 117 9.61 1.91 -16.34
CA PRO A 117 8.23 1.97 -15.87
C PRO A 117 8.08 1.96 -14.33
N PRO A 118 8.72 1.05 -13.58
CA PRO A 118 8.65 1.10 -12.12
C PRO A 118 9.36 2.32 -11.52
N ALA A 119 10.43 2.83 -12.14
CA ALA A 119 11.04 4.08 -11.69
C ALA A 119 10.08 5.28 -11.83
N PHE A 120 9.34 5.37 -12.95
CA PHE A 120 8.29 6.37 -13.14
C PHE A 120 7.13 6.18 -12.17
N LEU A 121 6.76 4.93 -11.86
CA LEU A 121 5.74 4.62 -10.85
C LEU A 121 6.16 5.15 -9.48
N ILE A 122 7.37 4.79 -9.02
CA ILE A 122 7.85 5.21 -7.69
C ILE A 122 8.02 6.73 -7.61
N GLY A 123 8.58 7.34 -8.66
CA GLY A 123 8.76 8.79 -8.73
C GLY A 123 7.42 9.55 -8.73
N SER A 124 6.47 9.12 -9.56
CA SER A 124 5.14 9.76 -9.61
C SER A 124 4.33 9.50 -8.34
N MET A 125 4.46 8.33 -7.71
CA MET A 125 3.80 8.03 -6.43
C MET A 125 4.31 8.92 -5.30
N ASN A 126 5.63 9.19 -5.24
CA ASN A 126 6.19 10.13 -4.27
C ASN A 126 5.73 11.57 -4.54
N TYR A 127 5.60 11.96 -5.81
CA TYR A 127 5.16 13.30 -6.20
C TYR A 127 3.65 13.55 -5.95
N PHE A 128 2.77 12.63 -6.38
CA PHE A 128 1.32 12.81 -6.31
C PHE A 128 0.69 12.29 -5.01
N LEU A 129 1.33 11.34 -4.32
CA LEU A 129 0.85 10.75 -3.06
C LEU A 129 1.96 10.69 -2.00
N PRO A 130 2.48 11.85 -1.54
CA PRO A 130 3.62 11.90 -0.63
C PRO A 130 3.35 11.22 0.72
N GLN A 131 2.17 11.41 1.33
CA GLN A 131 1.84 10.79 2.64
C GLN A 131 1.62 9.29 2.50
N THR A 132 0.89 8.87 1.45
CA THR A 132 0.67 7.44 1.20
C THR A 132 1.99 6.73 0.90
N SER A 133 2.88 7.36 0.11
CA SER A 133 4.22 6.83 -0.16
C SER A 133 5.06 6.73 1.12
N ALA A 134 5.01 7.74 2.00
CA ALA A 134 5.69 7.70 3.30
C ALA A 134 5.16 6.56 4.19
N ASN A 135 3.83 6.39 4.28
CA ASN A 135 3.21 5.31 5.06
C ASN A 135 3.60 3.92 4.54
N ILE A 136 3.61 3.73 3.22
CA ILE A 136 4.05 2.48 2.58
C ILE A 136 5.52 2.22 2.91
N SER A 137 6.39 3.23 2.80
CA SER A 137 7.82 3.06 3.11
C SER A 137 8.07 2.72 4.57
N ALA A 138 7.36 3.36 5.50
CA ALA A 138 7.44 3.07 6.94
C ALA A 138 6.94 1.65 7.24
N TYR A 139 5.88 1.21 6.57
CA TYR A 139 5.38 -0.15 6.70
C TYR A 139 6.38 -1.19 6.17
N CYS A 140 6.96 -0.96 5.00
CA CYS A 140 8.03 -1.82 4.47
C CYS A 140 9.21 -1.92 5.45
N ALA A 141 9.63 -0.80 6.03
CA ALA A 141 10.67 -0.79 7.05
C ALA A 141 10.28 -1.62 8.29
N SER A 142 9.03 -1.52 8.77
CA SER A 142 8.56 -2.30 9.91
C SER A 142 8.53 -3.82 9.64
N ILE A 143 8.19 -4.23 8.41
CA ILE A 143 8.22 -5.65 8.01
C ILE A 143 9.66 -6.13 7.95
N GLU A 144 10.53 -5.32 7.35
CA GLU A 144 11.94 -5.61 7.20
C GLU A 144 12.61 -5.77 8.57
N GLU A 145 12.32 -4.91 9.53
CA GLU A 145 12.86 -5.02 10.88
C GLU A 145 12.34 -6.27 11.62
N ALA A 146 11.07 -6.62 11.42
CA ALA A 146 10.47 -7.80 12.05
C ALA A 146 10.99 -9.14 11.49
N HIS A 147 11.28 -9.21 10.18
CA HIS A 147 11.61 -10.49 9.51
C HIS A 147 13.08 -10.58 9.05
N PHE A 148 13.73 -9.44 8.79
CA PHE A 148 15.06 -9.34 8.20
C PHE A 148 15.90 -8.20 8.84
N PRO A 149 16.24 -8.28 10.14
CA PRO A 149 16.87 -7.17 10.87
C PRO A 149 18.21 -6.73 10.28
N THR A 150 18.99 -7.67 9.73
CA THR A 150 20.27 -7.36 9.08
C THR A 150 20.14 -6.56 7.77
N LEU A 151 18.99 -6.65 7.09
CA LEU A 151 18.70 -5.83 5.91
C LEU A 151 18.24 -4.44 6.36
N ALA A 152 17.39 -4.36 7.39
CA ALA A 152 16.89 -3.12 7.93
C ALA A 152 18.02 -2.17 8.37
N GLU A 153 19.03 -2.69 9.08
CA GLU A 153 20.21 -1.91 9.47
C GLU A 153 20.96 -1.36 8.25
N LYS A 154 21.14 -2.18 7.21
CA LYS A 154 21.84 -1.77 5.97
C LYS A 154 21.05 -0.73 5.20
N HIS A 155 19.73 -0.87 5.13
CA HIS A 155 18.86 0.13 4.51
C HIS A 155 18.86 1.44 5.29
N ALA A 156 18.84 1.40 6.63
CA ALA A 156 18.95 2.60 7.46
C ALA A 156 20.28 3.34 7.22
N ILE A 157 21.40 2.60 7.19
CA ILE A 157 22.72 3.14 6.89
C ILE A 157 22.76 3.71 5.46
N ALA A 158 22.24 2.98 4.47
CA ALA A 158 22.20 3.43 3.08
C ALA A 158 21.36 4.71 2.91
N ASN A 159 20.22 4.80 3.60
CA ASN A 159 19.36 5.98 3.60
C ASN A 159 20.09 7.18 4.22
N ALA A 160 20.79 6.99 5.33
CA ALA A 160 21.59 8.04 5.97
C ALA A 160 22.72 8.54 5.06
N HIS A 161 23.46 7.64 4.39
CA HIS A 161 24.50 8.02 3.44
C HIS A 161 23.92 8.71 2.20
N THR A 162 22.77 8.28 1.71
CA THR A 162 22.11 8.92 0.56
C THR A 162 21.64 10.33 0.91
N ALA A 163 21.04 10.50 2.09
CA ALA A 163 20.67 11.82 2.61
C ALA A 163 21.89 12.72 2.77
N MET A 164 22.97 12.22 3.38
CA MET A 164 24.22 12.98 3.52
C MET A 164 24.79 13.37 2.16
N THR A 165 24.87 12.45 1.20
CA THR A 165 25.36 12.74 -0.16
C THR A 165 24.49 13.80 -0.86
N TRP A 166 23.17 13.76 -0.66
CA TRP A 166 22.27 14.78 -1.19
C TRP A 166 22.57 16.18 -0.62
N TYR A 167 22.75 16.29 0.70
CA TYR A 167 23.15 17.56 1.33
C TYR A 167 24.52 18.02 0.84
N ARG A 168 25.49 17.12 0.76
CA ARG A 168 26.83 17.45 0.24
C ARG A 168 26.79 17.92 -1.21
N LEU A 169 25.94 17.33 -2.05
CA LEU A 169 25.77 17.75 -3.43
C LEU A 169 25.13 19.13 -3.53
N LYS A 170 24.12 19.41 -2.70
CA LYS A 170 23.50 20.74 -2.58
C LYS A 170 24.54 21.79 -2.15
N ASP A 171 25.31 21.49 -1.11
CA ASP A 171 26.34 22.38 -0.58
C ASP A 171 27.48 22.59 -1.58
N ALA A 172 27.90 21.53 -2.28
CA ALA A 172 28.92 21.60 -3.33
C ALA A 172 28.44 22.42 -4.53
N THR A 173 27.15 22.34 -4.88
CA THR A 173 26.56 23.14 -5.96
C THR A 173 26.50 24.61 -5.58
N GLN A 174 26.08 24.92 -4.34
CA GLN A 174 26.05 26.29 -3.83
C GLN A 174 27.46 26.88 -3.74
N SER A 175 28.41 26.14 -3.16
CA SER A 175 29.82 26.52 -3.09
C SER A 175 30.48 26.63 -4.47
N GLY A 176 30.07 25.80 -5.43
CA GLY A 176 30.55 25.84 -6.80
C GLY A 176 30.11 27.09 -7.55
N ARG A 177 28.89 27.56 -7.32
CA ARG A 177 28.39 28.83 -7.88
C ARG A 177 29.15 30.03 -7.31
N GLU A 178 29.48 30.00 -6.03
CA GLU A 178 30.29 31.04 -5.38
C GLU A 178 31.74 31.03 -5.90
N LYS A 179 32.35 29.85 -6.03
CA LYS A 179 33.74 29.69 -6.50
C LYS A 179 33.93 29.86 -8.01
N MET A 180 32.88 29.74 -8.83
CA MET A 180 32.97 30.04 -10.27
C MET A 180 33.31 31.51 -10.52
N GLY A 181 32.74 32.44 -9.74
CA GLY A 181 33.05 33.87 -9.87
C GLY A 181 34.50 34.18 -9.56
N ASP A 182 35.02 33.63 -8.47
CA ASP A 182 36.41 33.83 -8.04
C ASP A 182 37.41 33.06 -8.92
N GLY A 183 37.04 31.87 -9.41
CA GLY A 183 37.86 31.04 -10.29
C GLY A 183 38.05 31.62 -11.69
N VAL A 184 37.02 32.27 -12.25
CA VAL A 184 37.14 32.99 -13.54
C VAL A 184 38.09 34.18 -13.39
N LEU A 185 38.02 34.92 -12.29
CA LEU A 185 38.95 36.02 -12.01
C LEU A 185 40.39 35.52 -11.82
N ALA A 186 40.58 34.43 -11.06
CA ALA A 186 41.88 33.82 -10.84
C ALA A 186 42.48 33.22 -12.12
N ALA A 187 41.67 32.65 -13.01
CA ALA A 187 42.12 32.13 -14.30
C ALA A 187 42.54 33.24 -15.26
N VAL A 188 41.80 34.36 -15.29
CA VAL A 188 42.18 35.55 -16.04
C VAL A 188 43.48 36.16 -15.48
N GLU A 189 43.65 36.16 -14.16
CA GLU A 189 44.87 36.65 -13.49
C GLU A 189 46.09 35.74 -13.70
N ALA A 190 45.90 34.42 -13.70
CA ALA A 190 46.93 33.43 -14.05
C ALA A 190 47.35 33.55 -15.52
N THR A 191 46.38 33.75 -16.42
CA THR A 191 46.67 33.95 -17.85
C THR A 191 47.38 35.29 -18.08
N GLN A 192 46.99 36.35 -17.38
CA GLN A 192 47.64 37.65 -17.43
C GLN A 192 49.08 37.63 -16.89
N SER A 193 49.35 36.87 -15.82
CA SER A 193 50.71 36.73 -15.26
C SER A 193 51.62 35.87 -16.12
N LEU A 194 51.08 34.86 -16.83
CA LEU A 194 51.86 34.03 -17.75
C LEU A 194 52.15 34.72 -19.09
N THR A 195 51.17 35.45 -19.62
CA THR A 195 51.26 36.07 -20.96
C THR A 195 51.74 37.52 -20.93
N GLY A 196 51.80 38.15 -19.74
CA GLY A 196 52.17 39.56 -19.57
C GLY A 196 51.18 40.55 -20.16
N LEU A 197 50.07 40.08 -20.76
CA LEU A 197 49.05 40.89 -21.40
C LEU A 197 48.03 41.37 -20.37
N LYS A 198 47.78 42.69 -20.32
CA LYS A 198 46.79 43.31 -19.43
C LYS A 198 45.33 43.07 -19.86
N LEU A 199 44.93 41.80 -19.95
CA LEU A 199 43.60 41.38 -20.40
C LEU A 199 42.47 41.91 -19.50
N LYS A 200 42.71 42.03 -18.19
CA LYS A 200 41.78 42.62 -17.23
C LYS A 200 41.42 44.08 -17.52
N GLU A 201 42.36 44.82 -18.08
CA GLU A 201 42.23 46.26 -18.39
C GLU A 201 41.63 46.45 -19.80
N ALA A 202 42.01 45.59 -20.76
CA ALA A 202 41.49 45.60 -22.12
C ALA A 202 40.02 45.12 -22.24
N LEU A 203 39.58 44.15 -21.41
CA LEU A 203 38.17 43.71 -21.36
C LEU A 203 37.30 44.55 -20.40
N GLY A 204 37.88 45.47 -19.61
CA GLY A 204 37.14 46.29 -18.66
C GLY A 204 36.48 45.51 -17.51
N TRP A 205 36.98 44.33 -17.15
CA TRP A 205 36.54 43.57 -15.98
C TRP A 205 37.26 44.07 -14.72
N SER A 206 36.91 45.27 -14.27
CA SER A 206 37.36 45.79 -12.98
C SER A 206 36.50 45.21 -11.84
N LYS A 207 37.04 45.23 -10.61
CA LYS A 207 36.33 44.78 -9.38
C LYS A 207 34.93 45.40 -9.22
N ALA A 208 34.68 46.56 -9.84
CA ALA A 208 33.37 47.20 -9.89
C ALA A 208 32.33 46.36 -10.65
N ARG A 209 32.65 45.81 -11.84
CA ARG A 209 31.72 44.94 -12.59
C ARG A 209 31.54 43.57 -11.94
N ALA A 210 32.55 43.02 -11.28
CA ALA A 210 32.41 41.77 -10.54
C ALA A 210 31.48 41.93 -9.33
N ALA A 211 31.54 43.08 -8.64
CA ALA A 211 30.59 43.43 -7.58
C ALA A 211 29.19 43.70 -8.15
N GLU A 212 29.09 44.37 -9.31
CA GLU A 212 27.81 44.63 -9.99
C GLU A 212 27.13 43.35 -10.48
N VAL A 213 27.90 42.40 -11.04
CA VAL A 213 27.38 41.09 -11.47
C VAL A 213 27.00 40.23 -10.27
N LYS A 214 27.73 40.31 -9.15
CA LYS A 214 27.36 39.62 -7.91
C LYS A 214 26.05 40.16 -7.34
N GLU A 215 25.85 41.47 -7.40
CA GLU A 215 24.63 42.11 -6.91
C GLU A 215 23.46 41.96 -7.89
N GLN A 216 23.72 41.98 -9.19
CA GLN A 216 22.72 41.60 -10.19
C GLN A 216 22.35 40.11 -10.07
N ALA A 217 23.30 39.21 -9.80
CA ALA A 217 23.00 37.80 -9.56
C ALA A 217 22.18 37.58 -8.29
N ARG A 218 22.41 38.40 -7.25
CA ARG A 218 21.61 38.38 -6.02
C ARG A 218 20.20 38.92 -6.25
N VAL A 219 20.05 40.02 -7.00
CA VAL A 219 18.75 40.57 -7.40
C VAL A 219 17.99 39.59 -8.29
N ILE A 220 18.65 38.91 -9.24
CA ILE A 220 18.02 37.88 -10.09
C ILE A 220 17.63 36.65 -9.27
N ALA A 221 18.40 36.28 -8.24
CA ALA A 221 18.03 35.20 -7.33
C ALA A 221 16.83 35.59 -6.45
N GLU A 222 16.81 36.81 -5.91
CA GLU A 222 15.68 37.35 -5.14
C GLU A 222 14.42 37.52 -6.02
N ASP A 223 14.55 37.97 -7.28
CA ASP A 223 13.45 38.05 -8.26
C ASP A 223 12.94 36.67 -8.69
N ALA A 224 13.82 35.68 -8.80
CA ALA A 224 13.44 34.30 -9.09
C ALA A 224 12.69 33.69 -7.90
N GLU A 225 13.13 33.91 -6.67
CA GLU A 225 12.43 33.49 -5.45
C GLU A 225 11.09 34.24 -5.29
N ALA A 226 11.02 35.53 -5.64
CA ALA A 226 9.79 36.30 -5.64
C ALA A 226 8.80 35.81 -6.71
N LYS A 227 9.25 35.51 -7.93
CA LYS A 227 8.41 34.91 -8.98
C LYS A 227 7.94 33.51 -8.64
N VAL A 228 8.78 32.71 -7.95
CA VAL A 228 8.37 31.39 -7.43
C VAL A 228 7.31 31.56 -6.35
N ARG A 229 7.43 32.56 -5.45
CA ARG A 229 6.40 32.86 -4.45
C ARG A 229 5.11 33.39 -5.07
N GLU A 230 5.18 34.31 -6.03
CA GLU A 230 3.99 34.82 -6.75
C GLU A 230 3.29 33.73 -7.55
N THR A 231 4.03 32.81 -8.17
CA THR A 231 3.42 31.66 -8.87
C THR A 231 2.83 30.64 -7.90
N THR A 232 3.39 30.52 -6.70
CA THR A 232 2.83 29.67 -5.63
C THR A 232 1.55 30.29 -5.05
N THR A 233 1.54 31.60 -4.75
CA THR A 233 0.34 32.29 -4.24
C THR A 233 -0.74 32.47 -5.31
N ALA A 234 -0.37 32.64 -6.58
CA ALA A 234 -1.32 32.64 -7.71
C ALA A 234 -1.89 31.25 -7.99
N ALA A 235 -1.14 30.18 -7.69
CA ALA A 235 -1.67 28.81 -7.74
C ALA A 235 -2.61 28.55 -6.55
N GLU A 236 -2.27 29.00 -5.34
CA GLU A 236 -3.12 28.87 -4.14
C GLU A 236 -4.44 29.65 -4.28
N THR A 237 -4.40 30.89 -4.77
CA THR A 237 -5.62 31.71 -5.01
C THR A 237 -6.50 31.13 -6.11
N LYS A 238 -5.93 30.59 -7.20
CA LYS A 238 -6.71 29.86 -8.22
C LYS A 238 -7.28 28.54 -7.72
N VAL A 239 -6.65 27.93 -6.72
CA VAL A 239 -7.17 26.73 -6.05
C VAL A 239 -8.31 27.10 -5.10
N GLU A 240 -8.22 28.21 -4.36
CA GLU A 240 -9.31 28.73 -3.52
C GLU A 240 -10.52 29.19 -4.35
N GLU A 241 -10.32 29.94 -5.44
CA GLU A 241 -11.40 30.39 -6.34
C GLU A 241 -12.16 29.21 -6.95
N LYS A 242 -11.44 28.16 -7.39
CA LYS A 242 -12.07 26.92 -7.87
C LYS A 242 -12.73 26.11 -6.76
N THR A 243 -12.26 26.21 -5.52
CA THR A 243 -12.88 25.54 -4.38
C THR A 243 -14.18 26.23 -3.96
N GLU A 244 -14.26 27.55 -4.09
CA GLU A 244 -15.47 28.34 -3.86
C GLU A 244 -16.50 28.14 -4.99
N GLU A 245 -16.10 28.12 -6.26
CA GLU A 245 -16.99 27.79 -7.39
C GLU A 245 -17.62 26.40 -7.24
N VAL A 246 -16.82 25.38 -6.87
CA VAL A 246 -17.31 24.01 -6.65
C VAL A 246 -18.25 23.91 -5.44
N LYS A 247 -18.13 24.82 -4.47
CA LYS A 247 -19.00 24.89 -3.28
C LYS A 247 -20.32 25.60 -3.58
N SER A 248 -20.31 26.59 -4.48
CA SER A 248 -21.51 27.27 -4.98
C SER A 248 -22.36 26.37 -5.89
N ASP A 249 -21.73 25.56 -6.73
CA ASP A 249 -22.42 24.61 -7.64
C ASP A 249 -23.04 23.41 -6.91
N ARG A 250 -22.63 23.15 -5.65
CA ARG A 250 -23.16 22.06 -4.81
C ARG A 250 -24.34 22.49 -3.92
N LEU A 251 -24.72 23.77 -3.96
CA LEU A 251 -25.82 24.36 -3.19
C LEU A 251 -27.03 24.76 -4.06
N VAL A 252 -27.02 24.42 -5.36
CA VAL A 252 -28.15 24.47 -6.29
C VAL A 252 -28.63 23.05 -6.58
#